data_AF-A0A1Y1Z1M4-F1
#
_entry.id   AF-A0A1Y1Z1M4-F1
#
_cell.length_a   1.000
_cell.length_b   1.000
_cell.length_c   1.000
_cell.angle_alpha   90.00
_cell.angle_beta   90.00
_cell.angle_gamma   90.00
#
_symmetry.space_group_name_H-M   'P 1'
#
loop_
_entity.id
_entity.type
_entity.pdbx_description
1 polymer ?
#
loop_
_entity_poly.entity_id
_entity_poly.type
_entity_poly.pdbx_seq_one_letter_code
_entity_poly.pdbx_strand_id
1 'polypeptide(L)'
;MRLSWLERSSHGVTPSSKNEEDSQLSLNKNALEAAKVAVYKEKRPTICFICLGNQSLPADVRTHAFYTLGDLSKHFKRKHL
;
A
#
# COMPACT_ATOMS: atom_id res chain seq x y z
N MET A 1 -7.57 -22.86 35.85
CA MET A 1 -6.47 -21.92 36.17
C MET A 1 -6.91 -20.52 35.73
N ARG A 2 -7.04 -19.58 36.68
CA ARG A 2 -7.48 -18.20 36.42
C ARG A 2 -6.27 -17.40 35.93
N LEU A 3 -6.29 -16.90 34.69
CA LEU A 3 -5.30 -15.93 34.23
C LEU A 3 -5.83 -14.53 34.56
N SER A 4 -5.11 -13.89 35.46
CA SER A 4 -5.35 -12.58 36.05
C SER A 4 -5.30 -11.46 35.02
N TRP A 5 -6.19 -10.51 35.24
CA TRP A 5 -6.33 -9.23 34.56
C TRP A 5 -5.48 -8.18 35.27
N LEU A 6 -4.53 -7.57 34.55
CA LEU A 6 -3.75 -6.31 34.73
C LEU A 6 -2.33 -6.60 34.17
N GLU A 7 -1.80 -5.84 33.21
CA GLU A 7 -1.36 -4.49 33.50
C GLU A 7 -1.71 -3.51 32.37
N ARG A 8 -2.43 -2.49 32.80
CA ARG A 8 -2.86 -1.32 32.04
C ARG A 8 -1.65 -0.38 31.99
N SER A 9 -0.90 -0.35 30.89
CA SER A 9 0.08 0.73 30.67
C SER A 9 -0.69 2.02 30.36
N SER A 10 -0.98 2.73 31.45
CA SER A 10 -1.65 4.03 31.48
C SER A 10 -0.64 5.12 31.09
N HIS A 11 -0.38 5.28 29.78
CA HIS A 11 0.10 6.58 29.31
C HIS A 11 -1.09 7.54 29.41
N GLY A 12 -1.08 8.37 30.45
CA GLY A 12 -2.13 9.35 30.71
C GLY A 12 -2.28 10.27 29.50
N VAL A 13 -3.42 10.15 28.82
CA VAL A 13 -3.84 11.12 27.81
C VAL A 13 -4.35 12.33 28.59
N THR A 14 -3.50 13.33 28.74
CA THR A 14 -3.92 14.69 29.07
C THR A 14 -4.99 15.14 28.07
N PRO A 15 -6.14 15.67 28.49
CA PRO A 15 -7.10 16.27 27.57
C PRO A 15 -6.56 17.62 27.13
N SER A 16 -5.74 17.63 26.08
CA SER A 16 -5.10 18.84 25.56
C SER A 16 -5.47 19.04 24.10
N SER A 17 -6.33 20.04 23.90
CA SER A 17 -6.61 20.79 22.67
C SER A 17 -7.34 20.08 21.52
N LYS A 18 -8.66 20.32 21.46
CA LYS A 18 -9.60 20.01 20.36
C LYS A 18 -9.23 20.59 18.98
N ASN A 19 -8.05 21.20 18.84
CA ASN A 19 -7.59 21.90 17.65
C ASN A 19 -6.50 21.11 16.89
N GLU A 20 -5.75 20.25 17.57
CA GLU A 20 -4.66 19.46 16.95
C GLU A 20 -5.20 18.24 16.20
N GLU A 21 -6.26 17.61 16.72
CA GLU A 21 -6.95 16.49 16.11
C GLU A 21 -7.69 16.86 14.80
N ASP A 22 -8.30 18.05 14.74
CA ASP A 22 -8.93 18.58 13.52
C ASP A 22 -7.88 18.93 12.44
N SER A 23 -6.74 19.47 12.87
CA SER A 23 -5.60 19.79 12.00
C SER A 23 -4.95 18.52 11.44
N GLN A 24 -4.80 17.47 12.25
CA GLN A 24 -4.28 16.17 11.85
C GLN A 24 -5.25 15.46 10.87
N LEU A 25 -6.56 15.53 11.13
CA LEU A 25 -7.60 14.99 10.25
C LEU A 25 -7.61 15.70 8.89
N SER A 26 -7.48 17.04 8.90
CA SER A 26 -7.35 17.88 7.70
C SER A 26 -6.11 17.50 6.87
N LEU A 27 -4.95 17.36 7.52
CA LEU A 27 -3.72 16.92 6.85
C LEU A 27 -3.85 15.53 6.21
N ASN A 28 -4.46 14.58 6.91
CA ASN A 28 -4.70 13.23 6.39
C ASN A 28 -5.66 13.23 5.19
N LYS A 29 -6.72 14.06 5.22
CA LYS A 29 -7.63 14.22 4.07
C LYS A 29 -6.90 14.80 2.86
N ASN A 30 -6.07 15.81 3.06
CA ASN A 30 -5.29 16.42 1.99
C ASN A 30 -4.25 15.45 1.41
N ALA A 31 -3.58 14.66 2.26
CA ALA A 31 -2.66 13.62 1.84
C ALA A 31 -3.36 12.52 1.03
N LEU A 32 -4.57 12.12 1.44
CA LEU A 32 -5.38 11.13 0.71
C LEU A 32 -5.79 11.65 -0.67
N GLU A 33 -6.27 12.89 -0.76
CA GLU A 33 -6.65 13.48 -2.05
C GLU A 33 -5.43 13.67 -2.97
N ALA A 34 -4.28 14.08 -2.41
CA ALA A 34 -3.02 14.14 -3.17
C ALA A 34 -2.61 12.76 -3.69
N ALA A 35 -2.71 11.72 -2.87
CA ALA A 35 -2.41 10.34 -3.27
C ALA A 35 -3.35 9.86 -4.39
N LYS A 36 -4.66 10.13 -4.30
CA LYS A 36 -5.63 9.79 -5.36
C LYS A 36 -5.26 10.44 -6.69
N VAL A 37 -4.89 11.72 -6.68
CA VAL A 37 -4.47 12.45 -7.88
C VAL A 37 -3.15 11.90 -8.45
N ALA A 38 -2.20 11.52 -7.59
CA ALA A 38 -0.91 10.97 -8.01
C ALA A 38 -1.06 9.67 -8.82
N VAL A 39 -1.99 8.79 -8.44
CA VAL A 39 -2.26 7.52 -9.16
C VAL A 39 -2.64 7.74 -10.62
N TYR A 40 -3.33 8.83 -10.95
CA TYR A 40 -3.71 9.15 -12.34
C TYR A 40 -2.60 9.85 -13.13
N LYS A 41 -1.66 10.52 -12.44
CA LYS A 41 -0.52 11.20 -13.07
C LYS A 41 0.60 10.22 -13.41
N GLU A 42 0.80 9.20 -12.57
CA GLU A 42 1.85 8.22 -12.77
C GLU A 42 1.49 7.20 -13.85
N LYS A 43 2.45 6.91 -14.73
CA LYS A 43 2.26 5.91 -15.78
C LYS A 43 2.19 4.53 -15.13
N ARG A 44 1.09 3.81 -15.38
CA ARG A 44 0.92 2.43 -14.91
C ARG A 44 2.13 1.57 -15.33
N PRO A 45 2.78 0.86 -14.38
CA PRO A 45 3.89 -0.03 -14.70
C PRO A 45 3.46 -1.14 -15.65
N THR A 46 4.31 -1.47 -16.63
CA THR A 46 4.10 -2.58 -17.55
C THR A 46 4.81 -3.86 -17.09
N ILE A 47 5.15 -3.99 -15.81
CA ILE A 47 5.80 -5.17 -15.23
C ILE A 47 4.79 -6.06 -14.49
N CYS A 48 5.02 -7.38 -14.45
CA CYS A 48 4.22 -8.27 -13.63
C CYS A 48 4.77 -8.36 -12.20
N PHE A 49 4.04 -7.80 -11.23
CA PHE A 49 4.45 -7.80 -9.82
C PHE A 49 4.59 -9.20 -9.20
N ILE A 50 3.80 -10.17 -9.67
CA ILE A 50 3.89 -11.57 -9.20
C ILE A 50 5.19 -12.19 -9.69
N CYS A 51 5.53 -12.02 -10.98
CA CYS A 51 6.81 -12.48 -11.51
C CYS A 51 7.98 -11.77 -10.83
N LEU A 52 7.88 -10.46 -10.61
CA LEU A 52 8.91 -9.69 -9.91
C LEU A 52 9.21 -10.24 -8.52
N GLY A 53 8.17 -10.62 -7.76
CA GLY A 53 8.30 -11.21 -6.42
C GLY A 53 8.76 -12.66 -6.41
N ASN A 54 8.71 -13.37 -7.54
CA ASN A 54 9.05 -14.78 -7.59
C ASN A 54 10.55 -15.02 -7.76
N GLN A 55 11.23 -15.38 -6.66
CA GLN A 55 12.69 -15.60 -6.63
C GLN A 55 13.16 -16.86 -7.37
N SER A 56 12.26 -17.78 -7.72
CA SER A 56 12.63 -18.99 -8.48
C SER A 56 12.79 -18.72 -9.98
N LEU A 57 12.37 -17.54 -10.46
CA LEU A 57 12.54 -17.14 -11.86
C LEU A 57 13.88 -16.42 -12.07
N PRO A 58 14.50 -16.57 -13.25
CA PRO A 58 15.63 -15.75 -13.67
C PRO A 58 15.34 -14.25 -13.62
N ALA A 59 16.36 -13.44 -13.29
CA ALA A 59 16.19 -12.00 -13.07
C ALA A 59 15.58 -11.27 -14.27
N ASP A 60 16.01 -11.62 -15.49
CA ASP A 60 15.50 -11.09 -16.76
C ASP A 60 14.00 -11.35 -16.94
N VAL A 61 13.53 -12.53 -16.56
CA VAL A 61 12.10 -12.89 -16.60
C VAL A 61 11.31 -12.11 -15.54
N ARG A 62 11.89 -11.95 -14.34
CA ARG A 62 11.27 -11.20 -13.23
C ARG A 62 11.12 -9.72 -13.55
N THR A 63 12.11 -9.13 -14.20
CA THR A 63 12.15 -7.69 -14.54
C THR A 63 11.59 -7.38 -15.92
N HIS A 64 11.01 -8.36 -16.62
CA HIS A 64 10.48 -8.15 -17.97
C HIS A 64 9.36 -7.11 -17.99
N ALA A 65 9.60 -6.02 -18.72
CA ALA A 65 8.61 -4.98 -18.99
C ALA A 65 7.85 -5.29 -20.29
N PHE A 66 6.53 -5.38 -20.22
CA PHE A 66 5.68 -5.60 -21.38
C PHE A 66 5.56 -4.34 -22.23
N TYR A 67 5.40 -4.51 -23.56
CA TYR A 67 5.25 -3.39 -24.50
C TYR A 67 3.94 -2.63 -24.29
N THR A 68 2.83 -3.35 -24.06
CA THR A 68 1.52 -2.76 -23.77
C THR A 68 0.94 -3.23 -22.43
N LEU A 69 0.04 -2.41 -21.87
CA LEU A 69 -0.77 -2.81 -20.72
C LEU A 69 -1.70 -3.99 -21.03
N GLY A 70 -2.10 -4.15 -22.30
CA GLY A 70 -2.89 -5.28 -22.77
C GLY A 70 -2.13 -6.60 -22.67
N ASP A 71 -0.85 -6.61 -23.03
CA ASP A 71 -0.01 -7.80 -22.96
C ASP A 71 0.27 -8.21 -21.52
N LEU A 72 0.50 -7.23 -20.64
CA LEU A 72 0.58 -7.47 -19.19
C LEU A 72 -0.73 -8.10 -18.67
N SER A 73 -1.88 -7.58 -19.09
CA SER A 73 -3.18 -8.08 -18.65
C SER A 73 -3.44 -9.52 -19.16
N LYS A 74 -3.05 -9.83 -20.39
CA LYS A 74 -3.10 -11.19 -20.95
C LYS A 74 -2.15 -12.13 -20.19
N HIS A 75 -0.95 -11.68 -19.85
CA HIS A 75 0.00 -12.45 -19.06
C HIS A 75 -0.60 -12.83 -17.70
N PHE A 76 -1.16 -11.85 -16.98
CA PHE A 76 -1.83 -12.10 -15.70
C PHE A 76 -2.90 -13.19 -15.81
N LYS A 77 -3.81 -13.08 -16.78
CA LYS A 77 -4.88 -14.06 -17.01
C LYS A 77 -4.40 -15.46 -17.41
N ARG A 78 -3.20 -15.59 -17.98
CA ARG A 78 -2.68 -16.88 -18.46
C ARG A 78 -1.78 -17.58 -17.45
N LYS A 79 -1.20 -16.85 -16.50
CA LYS A 79 -0.17 -17.36 -15.60
C LYS A 79 -0.54 -17.30 -14.12
N HIS A 80 -1.43 -16.39 -13.71
CA HIS A 80 -1.67 -16.09 -12.30
C HIS A 80 -3.16 -16.10 -11.88
N LEU A 81 -4.08 -16.20 -12.85
CA LEU A 81 -5.51 -16.42 -12.64
C LEU A 81 -5.88 -17.77 -13.24
#